data_AF-A0AAV5XN55-F1
#
_entry.id   AF-A0AAV5XN55-F1
#
_cell.length_a   1.000
_cell.length_b   1.000
_cell.length_c   1.000
_cell.angle_alpha   90.00
_cell.angle_beta   90.00
_cell.angle_gamma   90.00
#
_symmetry.space_group_name_H-M   'P 1'
#
loop_
_entity.id
_entity.type
_entity.pdbx_description
1 polymer ?
#
loop_
_entity_poly.entity_id
_entity_poly.type
_entity_poly.pdbx_seq_one_letter_code
_entity_poly.pdbx_strand_id
1 'polypeptide(L)'
;DAAAPTWLVLADTWFPGWRAWVDGREQPVWRANYAFRAVRLEPGSHDVVFRYQPGSLLFGLSLSAVAALICVGLVLLPPRRRRVAE
;
A
#
# COMPACT_ATOMS: atom_id res chain seq x y z
N ASP A 1 -1.22 27.60 -3.44
CA ASP A 1 -2.04 28.19 -4.52
C ASP A 1 -1.37 28.03 -5.86
N ALA A 2 -2.11 27.52 -6.84
CA ALA A 2 -1.70 27.41 -8.23
C ALA A 2 -2.42 28.50 -9.04
N ALA A 3 -1.67 29.34 -9.76
CA ALA A 3 -2.26 30.40 -10.60
C ALA A 3 -2.72 29.88 -11.98
N ALA A 4 -2.19 28.74 -12.40
CA ALA A 4 -2.44 28.07 -13.67
C ALA A 4 -2.31 26.55 -13.44
N PRO A 5 -2.76 25.69 -14.39
CA PRO A 5 -2.54 24.26 -14.28
C PRO A 5 -1.04 23.97 -14.09
N THR A 6 -0.70 23.29 -13.00
CA THR A 6 0.70 23.12 -12.59
C THR A 6 0.96 21.74 -12.02
N TRP A 7 2.24 21.42 -11.86
CA TRP A 7 2.70 20.22 -11.19
C TRP A 7 3.17 20.59 -9.80
N LEU A 8 2.52 20.02 -8.78
CA LEU A 8 3.10 20.00 -7.45
C LEU A 8 4.09 18.85 -7.39
N VAL A 9 5.37 19.18 -7.26
CA VAL A 9 6.45 18.21 -7.06
C VAL A 9 6.81 18.20 -5.58
N LEU A 10 6.74 17.04 -4.97
CA LEU A 10 7.27 16.81 -3.62
C LEU A 10 8.60 16.08 -3.75
N ALA A 11 9.67 16.71 -3.25
CA ALA A 11 11.05 16.22 -3.31
C ALA A 11 11.30 15.06 -2.33
N ASP A 12 10.51 14.01 -2.47
CA ASP A 12 10.58 12.77 -1.72
C ASP A 12 10.51 11.60 -2.70
N THR A 13 11.07 10.46 -2.30
CA THR A 13 11.31 9.31 -3.17
C THR A 13 10.00 8.73 -3.70
N TRP A 14 9.91 8.63 -5.03
CA TRP A 14 8.86 7.93 -5.71
C TRP A 14 9.02 6.42 -5.49
N PHE A 15 7.93 5.77 -5.10
CA PHE A 15 7.88 4.33 -4.93
C PHE A 15 6.47 3.80 -5.25
N PRO A 16 6.31 2.57 -5.78
CA PRO A 16 5.00 1.97 -5.98
C PRO A 16 4.22 1.86 -4.66
N GLY A 17 2.93 2.24 -4.68
CA GLY A 17 2.06 2.21 -3.50
C GLY A 17 1.75 3.57 -2.87
N TRP A 18 2.36 4.65 -3.37
CA TRP A 18 1.88 6.00 -3.06
C TRP A 18 0.56 6.29 -3.75
N ARG A 19 -0.39 6.87 -3.00
CA ARG A 19 -1.65 7.43 -3.49
C ARG A 19 -1.75 8.89 -3.05
N ALA A 20 -2.38 9.71 -3.87
CA ALA A 20 -2.60 11.12 -3.54
C ALA A 20 -4.08 11.48 -3.63
N TRP A 21 -4.49 12.42 -2.79
CA TRP A 21 -5.80 13.03 -2.82
C TRP A 21 -5.63 14.54 -2.94
N VAL A 22 -6.35 15.13 -3.88
CA VAL A 22 -6.45 16.58 -4.06
C VAL A 22 -7.88 16.95 -3.70
N ASP A 23 -8.06 17.72 -2.64
CA ASP A 23 -9.37 18.10 -2.08
C ASP A 23 -10.27 16.87 -1.82
N GLY A 24 -9.66 15.82 -1.27
CA GLY A 24 -10.34 14.56 -0.95
C GLY A 24 -10.62 13.63 -2.14
N ARG A 25 -10.32 14.04 -3.38
CA ARG A 25 -10.46 13.18 -4.57
C ARG A 25 -9.13 12.55 -4.94
N GLU A 26 -9.14 11.24 -5.16
CA GLU A 26 -7.93 10.52 -5.53
C GLU A 26 -7.42 11.00 -6.90
N GLN A 27 -6.10 11.23 -6.98
CA GLN A 27 -5.41 11.62 -8.19
C GLN A 27 -4.20 10.73 -8.43
N PRO A 28 -3.83 10.49 -9.71
CA PRO A 28 -2.64 9.72 -10.04
C PRO A 28 -1.37 10.40 -9.52
N VAL A 29 -0.48 9.61 -8.92
CA VAL A 29 0.86 10.04 -8.51
C VAL A 29 1.84 9.75 -9.63
N TRP A 30 2.51 10.80 -10.11
CA TRP A 30 3.47 10.74 -11.20
C TRP A 30 4.89 10.75 -10.66
N ARG A 31 5.81 10.19 -11.45
CA ARG A 31 7.25 10.27 -11.19
C ARG A 31 7.83 11.49 -11.92
N ALA A 32 8.32 12.46 -11.16
CA ALA A 32 9.01 13.64 -11.65
C ALA A 32 10.52 13.51 -11.42
N ASN A 33 11.33 14.06 -12.33
CA ASN A 33 12.79 14.13 -12.21
C ASN A 33 13.42 12.80 -11.77
N TYR A 34 12.94 11.69 -12.32
CA TYR A 34 13.35 10.30 -12.04
C TYR A 34 13.07 9.75 -10.63
N ALA A 35 13.10 10.60 -9.59
CA ALA A 35 13.06 10.15 -8.20
C ALA A 35 11.95 10.80 -7.38
N PHE A 36 11.32 11.87 -7.84
CA PHE A 36 10.34 12.61 -7.05
C PHE A 36 8.91 12.22 -7.40
N ARG A 37 7.99 12.49 -6.49
CA ARG A 37 6.56 12.31 -6.72
C ARG A 37 5.88 13.63 -7.07
N ALA A 38 4.91 13.57 -7.96
CA ALA A 38 4.18 14.74 -8.42
C ALA A 38 2.69 14.46 -8.62
N VAL A 39 1.89 15.51 -8.47
CA VAL A 39 0.46 15.51 -8.82
C VAL A 39 0.14 16.74 -9.66
N ARG A 40 -0.80 16.60 -10.59
CA ARG A 40 -1.29 17.73 -11.39
C ARG A 40 -2.37 18.46 -10.60
N LEU A 41 -2.25 19.78 -10.52
CA LEU A 41 -3.23 20.65 -9.87
C LEU A 41 -3.82 21.59 -10.91
N GLU A 42 -5.12 21.86 -10.75
CA GLU A 42 -5.79 22.96 -11.46
C GLU A 42 -5.48 24.29 -10.74
N PRO A 43 -5.88 25.45 -11.29
CA PRO A 43 -5.72 26.72 -10.60
C PRO A 43 -6.54 26.76 -9.30
N GLY A 44 -5.95 27.27 -8.23
CA GLY A 44 -6.60 27.46 -6.94
C GLY A 44 -5.77 27.01 -5.73
N SER A 45 -6.40 27.10 -4.57
CA SER A 45 -5.89 26.53 -3.32
C SER A 45 -6.34 25.08 -3.22
N HIS A 46 -5.40 24.18 -2.95
CA HIS A 46 -5.67 22.75 -2.86
C HIS A 46 -5.07 22.17 -1.59
N ASP A 47 -5.81 21.28 -0.94
CA ASP A 47 -5.27 20.38 0.07
C ASP A 47 -4.80 19.10 -0.63
N VAL A 48 -3.50 18.81 -0.50
CA VAL A 48 -2.87 17.65 -1.11
C VAL A 48 -2.37 16.69 -0.04
N VAL A 49 -2.99 15.52 0.02
CA VAL A 49 -2.64 14.46 0.95
C VAL A 49 -1.99 13.31 0.20
N PHE A 50 -0.79 12.91 0.60
CA PHE A 50 -0.16 11.67 0.14
C PHE A 50 -0.27 10.60 1.21
N ARG A 51 -0.67 9.37 0.85
CA ARG A 51 -0.62 8.21 1.76
C ARG A 51 0.08 7.04 1.09
N TYR A 52 0.91 6.36 1.87
CA TYR A 52 1.57 5.14 1.43
C TYR A 52 0.69 3.95 1.78
N GLN A 53 0.15 3.29 0.75
CA GLN A 53 -0.77 2.16 0.87
C GLN A 53 -0.39 1.06 -0.13
N PRO A 54 0.75 0.38 0.07
CA PRO A 54 1.20 -0.66 -0.86
C PRO A 54 0.31 -1.91 -0.75
N GLY A 55 -0.13 -2.44 -1.90
CA GLY A 55 -0.91 -3.68 -1.94
C GLY A 55 -0.16 -4.90 -1.37
N SER A 56 1.17 -4.85 -1.37
CA SER A 56 2.02 -5.90 -0.79
C SER A 56 1.83 -6.05 0.72
N LEU A 57 1.47 -4.99 1.44
CA LEU A 57 1.23 -5.06 2.88
C LEU A 57 0.00 -5.93 3.18
N LEU A 58 -1.09 -5.73 2.42
CA LEU A 58 -2.31 -6.53 2.56
C LEU A 58 -2.06 -7.99 2.21
N PHE A 59 -1.28 -8.25 1.15
CA PHE A 59 -0.89 -9.60 0.77
C PHE A 59 0.02 -10.27 1.82
N GLY A 60 0.99 -9.54 2.36
CA GLY A 60 1.87 -10.05 3.41
C GLY A 60 1.09 -10.41 4.66
N LEU A 61 0.17 -9.53 5.09
CA LEU A 61 -0.66 -9.76 6.27
C LEU A 61 -1.56 -10.99 6.10
N SER A 62 -2.19 -11.17 4.94
CA SER A 62 -3.04 -12.34 4.69
C SER A 62 -2.23 -13.63 4.67
N LEU A 63 -1.05 -13.63 4.04
CA LEU A 63 -0.14 -14.77 4.02
C LEU A 63 0.33 -15.14 5.45
N SER A 64 0.73 -14.15 6.25
CA SER A 64 1.12 -14.36 7.64
C SER A 64 -0.03 -14.90 8.49
N ALA A 65 -1.26 -14.41 8.29
CA ALA A 65 -2.43 -14.91 9.00
C ALA A 65 -2.72 -16.38 8.66
N VAL A 66 -2.66 -16.77 7.38
CA VAL A 66 -2.83 -18.17 6.96
C VAL A 66 -1.74 -19.06 7.56
N ALA A 67 -0.48 -18.63 7.53
CA ALA A 67 0.61 -19.39 8.12
C ALA A 67 0.43 -19.59 9.63
N ALA A 68 0.02 -18.54 10.35
CA ALA A 68 -0.26 -18.61 11.79
C ALA A 68 -1.39 -19.60 12.10
N LEU A 69 -2.47 -19.60 11.32
CA LEU A 69 -3.57 -20.56 11.48
C LEU A 69 -3.11 -22.01 11.27
N ILE A 70 -2.25 -22.26 10.28
CA ILE A 70 -1.66 -23.59 10.05
C ILE A 70 -0.80 -24.02 11.24
N CYS A 71 0.07 -23.14 11.74
CA CYS A 71 0.90 -23.44 12.92
C CYS A 71 0.05 -23.77 14.15
N VAL A 72 -0.99 -22.98 14.41
CA VAL A 72 -1.93 -23.23 15.51
C VAL A 72 -2.64 -24.58 15.32
N GLY A 73 -3.12 -24.88 14.11
CA GLY A 73 -3.73 -26.17 13.81
C GLY A 73 -2.80 -27.35 14.05
N LEU A 74 -1.53 -27.26 13.64
CA LEU A 74 -0.54 -28.32 13.84
C LEU A 74 -0.20 -28.56 15.32
N VAL A 75 -0.21 -27.52 16.15
CA VAL A 75 0.05 -27.64 17.60
C VAL A 75 -1.17 -28.21 18.33
N LEU A 76 -2.37 -27.82 17.94
CA LEU A 76 -3.61 -28.21 18.62
C LEU A 76 -4.17 -29.57 18.18
N LEU A 77 -3.82 -30.04 16.98
CA LEU A 77 -4.28 -31.34 16.50
C LEU A 77 -3.45 -32.47 17.12
N PRO A 78 -4.05 -33.40 17.88
CA PRO A 78 -3.32 -34.52 18.44
C PRO A 78 -2.71 -35.37 17.30
N PRO A 79 -1.51 -35.93 17.48
CA PRO A 79 -0.90 -36.78 16.47
C PRO A 79 -1.87 -37.91 16.13
N ARG A 80 -2.17 -38.07 14.85
CA ARG A 80 -2.95 -39.22 14.35
C ARG A 80 -2.18 -40.47 14.75
N ARG A 81 -2.64 -41.14 15.83
CA ARG A 81 -2.12 -42.44 16.24
C ARG A 81 -2.26 -43.37 15.03
N ARG A 82 -1.14 -43.69 14.37
CA ARG A 82 -1.10 -44.78 13.40
C ARG A 82 -1.55 -46.02 14.16
N ARG A 83 -2.75 -46.54 13.87
CA ARG A 83 -3.11 -47.90 14.28
C ARG A 83 -2.13 -48.81 13.53
N VAL A 84 -1.13 -49.31 14.25
CA VAL A 84 -0.39 -50.48 13.78
C VAL A 84 -1.41 -51.60 13.76
N ALA A 85 -1.75 -52.07 12.56
CA ALA A 85 -2.53 -53.29 12.39
C ALA A 85 -1.59 -54.45 12.70
N GLU A 86 -1.93 -55.21 13.74
CA GLU A 86 -1.37 -56.54 14.02
C GLU A 86 -1.97 -57.58 13.08
#